data_AF-A0A9N9JEV5-F1
#
_entry.id   AF-A0A9N9JEV5-F1
#
_cell.length_a   1.000
_cell.length_b   1.000
_cell.length_c   1.000
_cell.angle_alpha   90.00
_cell.angle_beta   90.00
_cell.angle_gamma   90.00
#
_symmetry.space_group_name_H-M   'P 1'
#
loop_
_entity.id
_entity.type
_entity.pdbx_description
1 polymer ?
#
loop_
_entity_poly.entity_id
_entity_poly.type
_entity_poly.pdbx_seq_one_letter_code
_entity_poly.pdbx_strand_id
1 'polypeptide(L)'
;MNISSKAQTTTTSLPNIISAAQKRFKPIETCDNCKQRKVRCDKERPACGTCRKSRRECTYDFSASSKRGRPKTEVEILQEQIEDIQSVQYQ
;
A
#
# COMPACT_ATOMS: atom_id res chain seq x y z
N MET A 1 -53.11 6.95 26.05
CA MET A 1 -53.40 6.02 24.93
C MET A 1 -52.24 6.09 23.97
N ASN A 2 -51.65 4.93 23.72
CA ASN A 2 -50.44 4.65 22.96
C ASN A 2 -50.68 4.71 21.44
N ILE A 3 -49.84 5.42 20.69
CA ILE A 3 -49.56 5.03 19.30
C ILE A 3 -48.06 5.16 19.03
N SER A 4 -47.43 4.01 18.87
CA SER A 4 -46.03 3.85 18.50
C SER A 4 -45.99 3.67 16.99
N SER A 5 -45.39 4.61 16.26
CA SER A 5 -45.15 4.49 14.82
C SER A 5 -43.66 4.40 14.59
N LYS A 6 -43.14 3.17 14.54
CA LYS A 6 -41.77 2.87 14.09
C LYS A 6 -41.63 3.31 12.63
N ALA A 7 -40.75 4.28 12.38
CA ALA A 7 -40.26 4.57 11.04
C ALA A 7 -39.51 3.34 10.51
N GLN A 8 -40.06 2.76 9.45
CA GLN A 8 -39.50 1.60 8.77
C GLN A 8 -38.42 2.13 7.82
N THR A 9 -37.15 2.00 8.21
CA THR A 9 -36.00 2.17 7.32
C THR A 9 -35.98 0.97 6.36
N THR A 10 -36.56 1.13 5.18
CA THR A 10 -36.36 0.24 4.05
C THR A 10 -34.92 0.41 3.56
N THR A 11 -33.99 -0.30 4.21
CA THR A 11 -32.61 -0.47 3.73
C THR A 11 -32.65 -1.37 2.50
N THR A 12 -32.78 -0.75 1.33
CA THR A 12 -32.49 -1.35 0.03
C THR A 12 -31.10 -1.99 0.10
N SER A 13 -31.04 -3.32 0.15
CA SER A 13 -29.81 -4.09 0.07
C SER A 13 -29.22 -3.95 -1.33
N LEU A 14 -28.31 -2.99 -1.49
CA LEU A 14 -27.48 -2.88 -2.68
C LEU A 14 -26.45 -4.04 -2.69
N PRO A 15 -26.29 -4.75 -3.81
CA PRO A 15 -25.33 -5.83 -3.92
C PRO A 15 -23.89 -5.30 -3.89
N ASN A 16 -23.06 -5.94 -3.07
CA ASN A 16 -21.66 -5.63 -2.83
C ASN A 16 -20.80 -6.00 -4.06
N ILE A 17 -20.76 -5.12 -5.06
CA ILE A 17 -19.89 -5.19 -6.25
C ILE A 17 -18.53 -4.51 -5.96
N ILE A 18 -17.91 -4.81 -4.83
CA ILE A 18 -16.52 -4.42 -4.55
C ILE A 18 -15.73 -5.67 -4.14
N SER A 19 -15.62 -6.63 -5.06
CA SER A 19 -14.79 -7.82 -4.90
C SER A 19 -13.93 -8.07 -6.15
N ALA A 20 -12.99 -7.15 -6.41
CA ALA A 20 -11.72 -7.43 -7.09
C ALA A 20 -10.78 -6.23 -6.86
N ALA A 21 -9.55 -6.47 -6.44
CA ALA A 21 -8.48 -5.47 -6.23
C ALA A 21 -8.42 -4.69 -4.91
N GLN A 22 -8.90 -5.24 -3.78
CA GLN A 22 -8.38 -4.79 -2.48
C GLN A 22 -6.93 -5.28 -2.34
N LYS A 23 -5.96 -4.49 -2.84
CA LYS A 23 -4.54 -4.67 -2.53
C LYS A 23 -4.44 -4.77 -1.01
N ARG A 24 -4.02 -5.94 -0.51
CA ARG A 24 -3.85 -6.22 0.92
C ARG A 24 -3.03 -5.08 1.52
N PHE A 25 -3.68 -4.25 2.35
CA PHE A 25 -2.97 -3.29 3.18
C PHE A 25 -1.95 -4.11 3.99
N LYS A 26 -0.66 -3.85 3.82
CA LYS A 26 0.40 -4.64 4.47
C LYS A 26 0.99 -3.81 5.63
N PRO A 27 0.32 -3.69 6.78
CA PRO A 27 0.86 -2.93 7.88
C PRO A 27 1.79 -3.82 8.70
N ILE A 28 3.06 -3.86 8.33
CA ILE A 28 4.13 -4.16 9.28
C ILE A 28 5.28 -3.19 9.01
N GLU A 29 5.09 -1.95 9.44
CA GLU A 29 6.15 -0.96 9.36
C GLU A 29 7.13 -1.21 10.50
N THR A 30 8.20 -1.90 10.17
CA THR A 30 9.46 -1.85 10.93
C THR A 30 10.11 -0.51 10.66
N CYS A 31 10.71 0.13 11.66
CA CYS A 31 11.50 1.35 11.42
C CYS A 31 12.69 1.05 10.49
N ASP A 32 13.25 2.08 9.87
CA ASP A 32 14.33 1.94 8.89
C ASP A 32 15.57 1.33 9.51
N ASN A 33 15.91 1.71 10.75
CA ASN A 33 17.07 1.16 11.44
C ASN A 33 16.92 -0.35 11.68
N CYS A 34 15.75 -0.79 12.16
CA CYS A 34 15.50 -2.22 12.37
C CYS A 34 15.46 -2.99 11.04
N LYS A 35 14.94 -2.37 9.98
CA LYS A 35 14.90 -2.95 8.62
C LYS A 35 16.31 -3.13 8.06
N GLN A 36 17.16 -2.10 8.15
CA GLN A 36 18.55 -2.14 7.68
C GLN A 36 19.38 -3.16 8.47
N ARG A 37 19.20 -3.22 9.78
CA ARG A 37 19.93 -4.14 10.67
C ARG A 37 19.35 -5.55 10.71
N LYS A 38 18.20 -5.79 10.07
CA LYS A 38 17.48 -7.07 10.05
C LYS A 38 17.19 -7.60 11.46
N VAL A 39 16.82 -6.70 12.38
CA VAL A 39 16.45 -7.04 13.76
C VAL A 39 14.96 -6.84 14.00
N ARG A 40 14.43 -7.47 15.06
CA ARG A 40 13.02 -7.30 15.45
C ARG A 40 12.75 -5.86 15.87
N CYS A 41 11.73 -5.26 15.25
CA CYS A 41 11.17 -3.97 15.63
C CYS A 41 9.94 -4.21 16.52
N ASP A 42 9.97 -3.69 17.73
CA ASP A 42 8.85 -3.68 18.68
C ASP A 42 7.82 -2.57 18.37
N LYS A 43 8.18 -1.63 17.48
CA LYS A 43 7.30 -0.59 16.93
C LYS A 43 6.68 0.36 17.97
N GLU A 44 7.24 0.45 19.18
CA GLU A 44 6.88 1.52 20.11
C GLU A 44 7.07 2.90 19.46
N ARG A 45 6.25 3.88 19.86
CA ARG A 45 6.35 5.28 19.43
C ARG A 45 6.72 6.15 20.65
N PRO A 46 7.51 7.23 20.49
CA PRO A 46 8.03 7.82 19.25
C PRO A 46 9.24 7.07 18.64
N ALA A 47 9.89 6.19 19.38
CA ALA A 47 10.98 5.34 18.90
C ALA A 47 10.82 3.91 19.44
N CYS A 48 11.17 2.91 18.64
CA CYS A 48 11.11 1.52 19.07
C CYS A 48 12.16 1.24 20.16
N GLY A 49 11.88 0.31 21.07
CA GLY A 49 12.74 -0.12 22.16
C GLY A 49 14.14 -0.55 21.69
N THR A 50 14.27 -1.20 20.53
CA THR A 50 15.59 -1.52 19.94
C THR A 50 16.39 -0.27 19.60
N CYS A 51 15.76 0.73 18.97
CA CYS A 51 16.41 2.00 18.63
C CYS A 51 16.71 2.85 19.88
N ARG A 52 15.78 2.89 20.84
CA ARG A 52 15.94 3.57 22.14
C ARG A 52 17.15 3.03 22.90
N LYS A 53 17.26 1.70 23.05
CA LYS A 53 18.39 1.05 23.74
C LYS A 53 19.72 1.27 23.04
N SER A 54 19.71 1.28 21.71
CA SER A 54 20.94 1.50 20.92
C SER A 54 21.26 2.97 20.67
N ARG A 55 20.45 3.90 21.19
CA ARG A 55 20.56 5.35 20.97
C ARG A 55 20.72 5.70 19.48
N ARG A 56 19.91 5.06 18.65
CA ARG A 56 19.88 5.31 17.20
C ARG A 56 18.61 6.04 16.82
N GLU A 57 18.71 6.77 15.73
CA GLU A 57 17.56 7.40 15.08
C GLU A 57 16.56 6.35 14.60
N CYS A 58 15.29 6.59 14.91
CA CYS A 58 14.17 5.68 14.63
C CYS A 58 13.20 6.36 13.68
N THR A 59 13.46 6.25 12.38
CA THR A 59 12.61 6.79 11.32
C THR A 59 11.75 5.71 10.69
N TYR A 60 10.65 6.16 10.08
CA TYR A 60 9.73 5.33 9.31
C TYR A 60 9.56 5.97 7.93
N ASP A 61 10.60 5.90 7.11
CA ASP A 61 10.61 6.48 5.77
C ASP A 61 10.04 5.50 4.75
N PHE A 62 8.83 5.80 4.27
CA PHE A 62 8.18 5.03 3.21
C PHE A 62 8.81 5.24 1.84
N SER A 63 9.62 6.29 1.67
CA SER A 63 10.30 6.63 0.42
C SER A 63 11.29 5.56 -0.05
N ALA A 64 11.95 4.86 0.88
CA ALA A 64 12.94 3.83 0.54
C ALA A 64 12.33 2.55 -0.05
N SER A 65 11.01 2.33 0.11
CA SER A 65 10.31 1.19 -0.48
C SER A 65 9.96 1.41 -1.96
N SER A 66 10.17 2.62 -2.48
CA SER A 66 9.94 2.98 -3.89
C SER A 66 11.12 2.64 -4.83
N LYS A 67 12.19 1.98 -4.34
CA LYS A 67 13.32 1.57 -5.20
C LYS A 67 12.97 0.47 -6.21
N ARG A 68 11.84 -0.22 -6.04
CA ARG A 68 11.21 -0.89 -7.19
C ARG A 68 10.55 0.24 -7.96
N GLY A 69 11.15 0.64 -9.08
CA GLY A 69 10.64 1.69 -9.93
C GLY A 69 9.13 1.54 -10.13
N ARG A 70 8.42 2.67 -10.28
CA ARG A 70 6.99 2.66 -10.58
C ARG A 70 6.73 1.58 -11.63
N PRO A 71 5.76 0.67 -11.43
CA PRO A 71 5.42 -0.29 -12.47
C PRO A 71 5.17 0.51 -13.76
N LYS A 72 5.80 0.10 -14.87
CA LYS A 72 5.56 0.73 -16.17
C LYS A 72 4.05 0.72 -16.40
N THR A 73 3.51 1.85 -16.81
CA THR A 73 2.10 1.93 -17.20
C THR A 73 1.89 1.12 -18.47
N GLU A 74 0.64 0.70 -18.70
CA GLU A 74 0.27 0.02 -19.94
C GLU A 74 0.67 0.85 -21.17
N VAL A 75 0.50 2.17 -21.13
CA VAL A 75 0.93 3.08 -22.20
C VAL A 75 2.44 3.01 -22.44
N GLU A 76 3.26 3.08 -21.37
CA GLU A 76 4.72 2.98 -21.48
C GLU A 76 5.16 1.62 -22.05
N ILE A 77 4.46 0.54 -21.70
CA ILE A 77 4.74 -0.81 -22.23
C ILE A 77 4.39 -0.88 -23.72
N LEU A 78 3.22 -0.37 -24.11
CA LEU A 78 2.77 -0.40 -25.49
C LEU A 78 3.67 0.45 -26.39
N GLN A 79 4.15 1.60 -25.90
CA GLN A 79 5.08 2.46 -26.64
C GLN A 79 6.40 1.74 -26.95
N GLU A 80 6.99 1.06 -25.97
CA GLU A 80 8.19 0.25 -26.13
C GLU A 80 7.98 -0.87 -27.16
N GLN A 81 6.84 -1.57 -27.10
CA GLN A 81 6.49 -2.61 -28.08
C GLN A 81 6.31 -2.07 -29.50
N ILE A 82 5.72 -0.88 -29.66
CA ILE A 82 5.55 -0.24 -30.97
C ILE A 82 6.92 0.12 -31.56
N GLU A 83 7.83 0.67 -30.75
CA GLU A 83 9.18 1.03 -31.18
C GLU A 83 9.96 -0.20 -31.68
N ASP A 84 9.89 -1.31 -30.92
CA ASP A 84 10.48 -2.58 -31.31
C ASP A 84 9.93 -3.10 -32.65
N ILE A 85 8.61 -3.10 -32.82
CA ILE A 85 7.96 -3.56 -34.06
C ILE A 85 8.34 -2.68 -35.26
N GLN A 86 8.35 -1.36 -35.07
CA GLN A 86 8.73 -0.41 -36.12
C GLN A 86 10.18 -0.58 -36.56
N SER A 87 11.09 -0.91 -35.62
CA SER A 87 12.51 -1.13 -35.92
C SER A 87 12.73 -2.30 -36.90
N VAL A 88 11.89 -3.33 -36.85
CA VAL A 88 11.95 -4.49 -37.75
C VAL A 88 11.34 -4.17 -39.12
N GLN A 89 10.32 -3.32 -39.17
CA GLN A 89 9.67 -2.94 -40.44
C GLN A 89 10.46 -1.92 -41.28
N TYR A 90 11.39 -1.20 -40.66
CA TYR A 90 12.22 -0.18 -41.30
C TYR A 90 13.66 -0.65 -41.62
N GLN A 91 13.91 -1.96 -41.61
CA GLN A 91 15.12 -2.61 -42.13
C GLN A 91 14.82 -3.30 -43.47
#